data_AF-A0A3P1UYM4-F1
#
_entry.id   AF-A0A3P1UYM4-F1
#
_cell.length_a   1.000
_cell.length_b   1.000
_cell.length_c   1.000
_cell.angle_alpha   90.00
_cell.angle_beta   90.00
_cell.angle_gamma   90.00
#
_symmetry.space_group_name_H-M   'P 1'
#
loop_
_entity.id
_entity.type
_entity.pdbx_description
1 polymer ?
#
loop_
_entity_poly.entity_id
_entity_poly.type
_entity_poly.pdbx_seq_one_letter_code
_entity_poly.pdbx_strand_id
1 'polypeptide(L)'
;MKQLPKQRELLLLVIIALLVGLFASRAPGFASVGNLAGIFNDTSILIIIALGQMAVILTKSIDLSVAANLAFTGMAVAMLNATYPGLPLVLLIVLAIGIGAVLGAINGILVWKLNIPAIVVTLGTLTIYRGMAFVLSGGAWVNAHQMTAPFLNTPRTPFLGLPLLGWTAILIVALVYVLLTRTFFGRALYASGGNPTAAVYTGIDVGRTRFFAFVLSGALAGLCGYLWVSRYAVAYVDVAAGFELDSVAACVIGGISTLGGIGTVAGAVLGALFLGVIKNALPVIDISPFWQMAISGSVIILAVIFNARQEKRRGRIILRDKAAKTYEEVAA
;
A
#
# COMPACT_ATOMS: atom_id res chain seq x y z
N MET A 1 -12.23 22.59 -11.83
CA MET A 1 -11.31 21.90 -10.90
C MET A 1 -10.97 20.42 -11.26
N LYS A 2 -11.36 19.87 -12.43
CA LYS A 2 -11.15 18.44 -12.78
C LYS A 2 -9.76 18.05 -13.36
N GLN A 3 -8.83 18.99 -13.57
CA GLN A 3 -7.60 18.72 -14.37
C GLN A 3 -6.35 18.31 -13.54
N LEU A 4 -6.29 18.63 -12.26
CA LEU A 4 -5.07 18.48 -11.45
C LEU A 4 -4.63 17.04 -11.10
N PRO A 5 -5.53 16.10 -10.73
CA PRO A 5 -5.08 14.71 -10.45
C PRO A 5 -4.59 14.01 -11.72
N LYS A 6 -5.23 14.27 -12.87
CA LYS A 6 -4.80 13.73 -14.17
C LYS A 6 -3.41 14.20 -14.57
N GLN A 7 -3.04 15.44 -14.26
CA GLN A 7 -1.70 15.96 -14.55
C GLN A 7 -0.61 15.30 -13.70
N ARG A 8 -0.89 14.98 -12.43
CA ARG A 8 0.06 14.27 -11.54
C ARG A 8 0.29 12.84 -12.00
N GLU A 9 -0.79 12.12 -12.27
CA GLU A 9 -0.72 10.75 -12.78
C GLU A 9 0.02 10.69 -14.12
N LEU A 10 -0.24 11.64 -15.02
CA LEU A 10 0.47 11.75 -16.29
C LEU A 10 1.97 12.03 -16.08
N LEU A 11 2.32 12.96 -15.20
CA LEU A 11 3.72 13.27 -14.90
C LEU A 11 4.46 12.05 -14.34
N LEU A 12 3.83 11.32 -13.40
CA LEU A 12 4.43 10.12 -12.82
C LEU A 12 4.57 9.00 -13.88
N LEU A 13 3.59 8.84 -14.75
CA LEU A 13 3.64 7.91 -15.88
C LEU A 13 4.78 8.27 -16.85
N VAL A 14 4.95 9.56 -17.17
CA VAL A 14 6.09 10.04 -17.99
C VAL A 14 7.42 9.76 -17.30
N ILE A 15 7.53 9.98 -15.99
CA ILE A 15 8.75 9.65 -15.23
C ILE A 15 9.05 8.14 -15.30
N ILE A 16 8.03 7.28 -15.11
CA ILE A 16 8.19 5.83 -15.23
C ILE A 16 8.67 5.47 -16.64
N ALA A 17 8.05 6.03 -17.69
CA ALA A 17 8.44 5.78 -19.07
C ALA A 17 9.90 6.21 -19.34
N LEU A 18 10.31 7.37 -18.83
CA LEU A 18 11.68 7.86 -18.91
C LEU A 18 12.66 6.94 -18.17
N LEU A 19 12.31 6.47 -16.97
CA LEU A 19 13.13 5.51 -16.23
C LEU A 19 13.29 4.20 -17.01
N VAL A 20 12.20 3.64 -17.52
CA VAL A 20 12.24 2.42 -18.34
C VAL A 20 13.13 2.62 -19.58
N GLY A 21 13.00 3.77 -20.26
CA GLY A 21 13.86 4.11 -21.40
C GLY A 21 15.35 4.24 -21.02
N LEU A 22 15.65 4.86 -19.88
CA LEU A 22 17.02 4.98 -19.37
C LEU A 22 17.61 3.60 -19.04
N PHE A 23 16.87 2.73 -18.37
CA PHE A 23 17.37 1.38 -18.05
C PHE A 23 17.48 0.51 -19.30
N ALA A 24 16.56 0.64 -20.27
CA ALA A 24 16.67 -0.03 -21.56
C ALA A 24 17.92 0.38 -22.35
N SER A 25 18.43 1.60 -22.14
CA SER A 25 19.69 2.04 -22.75
C SER A 25 20.93 1.38 -22.15
N ARG A 26 20.82 0.82 -20.94
CA ARG A 26 21.92 0.17 -20.21
C ARG A 26 21.82 -1.35 -20.20
N ALA A 27 20.61 -1.88 -20.22
CA ALA A 27 20.33 -3.31 -20.20
C ALA A 27 19.45 -3.67 -21.41
N PRO A 28 20.05 -4.26 -22.47
CA PRO A 28 19.29 -4.75 -23.61
C PRO A 28 18.19 -5.72 -23.18
N GLY A 29 16.96 -5.51 -23.67
CA GLY A 29 15.82 -6.36 -23.31
C GLY A 29 15.05 -5.93 -22.05
N PHE A 30 15.50 -4.91 -21.31
CA PHE A 30 14.80 -4.41 -20.13
C PHE A 30 13.37 -3.92 -20.45
N ALA A 31 13.19 -3.25 -21.59
CA ALA A 31 11.87 -2.80 -22.06
C ALA A 31 11.07 -3.87 -22.83
N SER A 32 11.53 -5.13 -22.85
CA SER A 32 10.77 -6.22 -23.48
C SER A 32 9.44 -6.45 -22.77
N VAL A 33 8.40 -6.84 -23.51
CA VAL A 33 7.06 -7.07 -22.97
C VAL A 33 7.09 -8.11 -21.83
N GLY A 34 7.89 -9.17 -21.98
CA GLY A 34 8.07 -10.20 -20.95
C GLY A 34 8.70 -9.66 -19.67
N ASN A 35 9.75 -8.83 -19.78
CA ASN A 35 10.37 -8.22 -18.60
C ASN A 35 9.44 -7.21 -17.92
N LEU A 36 8.74 -6.37 -18.69
CA LEU A 36 7.75 -5.42 -18.13
C LEU A 36 6.58 -6.15 -17.43
N ALA A 37 6.11 -7.25 -18.00
CA ALA A 37 5.14 -8.14 -17.37
C ALA A 37 5.69 -8.76 -16.07
N GLY A 38 6.96 -9.15 -16.05
CA GLY A 38 7.69 -9.59 -14.86
C GLY A 38 7.71 -8.51 -13.77
N ILE A 39 8.16 -7.30 -14.11
CA ILE A 39 8.20 -6.15 -13.19
C ILE A 39 6.82 -5.85 -12.60
N PHE A 40 5.78 -5.84 -13.43
CA PHE A 40 4.40 -5.68 -12.96
C PHE A 40 4.02 -6.77 -11.96
N ASN A 41 4.34 -8.02 -12.27
CA ASN A 41 4.07 -9.16 -11.40
C ASN A 41 4.87 -9.09 -10.08
N ASP A 42 6.13 -8.67 -10.09
CA ASP A 42 6.94 -8.45 -8.88
C ASP A 42 6.37 -7.34 -8.00
N THR A 43 5.81 -6.31 -8.64
CA THR A 43 5.26 -5.13 -7.95
C THR A 43 3.83 -5.33 -7.47
N SER A 44 3.15 -6.38 -7.92
CA SER A 44 1.72 -6.62 -7.66
C SER A 44 1.38 -6.74 -6.17
N ILE A 45 2.25 -7.35 -5.34
CA ILE A 45 2.03 -7.39 -3.89
C ILE A 45 2.13 -5.98 -3.29
N LEU A 46 3.11 -5.18 -3.72
CA LEU A 46 3.25 -3.79 -3.28
C LEU A 46 2.04 -2.95 -3.69
N ILE A 47 1.50 -3.14 -4.89
CA ILE A 47 0.27 -2.47 -5.35
C ILE A 47 -0.89 -2.78 -4.40
N ILE A 48 -1.14 -4.05 -4.09
CA ILE A 48 -2.25 -4.46 -3.22
C ILE A 48 -2.10 -3.86 -1.81
N ILE A 49 -0.90 -3.94 -1.23
CA ILE A 49 -0.61 -3.36 0.09
C ILE A 49 -0.76 -1.82 0.06
N ALA A 50 -0.24 -1.16 -0.97
CA ALA A 50 -0.36 0.29 -1.11
C ALA A 50 -1.82 0.74 -1.22
N LEU A 51 -2.72 -0.05 -1.82
CA LEU A 51 -4.15 0.26 -1.84
C LEU A 51 -4.80 0.14 -0.45
N GLY A 52 -4.38 -0.83 0.36
CA GLY A 52 -4.76 -0.92 1.77
C GLY A 52 -4.27 0.29 2.56
N GLN A 53 -2.98 0.64 2.38
CA GLN A 53 -2.36 1.78 3.04
C GLN A 53 -2.97 3.11 2.59
N MET A 54 -3.36 3.24 1.32
CA MET A 54 -4.09 4.40 0.79
C MET A 54 -5.37 4.63 1.58
N ALA A 55 -6.17 3.59 1.85
CA ALA A 55 -7.41 3.74 2.61
C ALA A 55 -7.14 4.30 4.02
N VAL A 56 -6.07 3.83 4.68
CA VAL A 56 -5.66 4.31 6.01
C VAL A 56 -5.14 5.76 5.95
N ILE A 57 -4.26 6.08 5.00
CA ILE A 57 -3.71 7.43 4.77
C ILE A 57 -4.80 8.45 4.50
N LEU A 58 -5.82 8.08 3.72
CA LEU A 58 -6.96 8.96 3.46
C LEU A 58 -7.64 9.41 4.76
N THR A 59 -7.58 8.65 5.85
CA THR A 59 -8.17 9.01 7.16
C THR A 59 -7.21 9.71 8.14
N LYS A 60 -6.08 10.23 7.64
CA LYS A 60 -4.96 10.82 8.42
C LYS A 60 -4.25 9.83 9.34
N SER A 61 -4.18 8.57 8.93
CA SER A 61 -3.53 7.51 9.70
C SER A 61 -2.45 6.84 8.85
N ILE A 62 -1.51 6.15 9.48
CA ILE A 62 -0.51 5.33 8.79
C ILE A 62 -0.51 3.97 9.48
N ASP A 63 -0.63 2.88 8.71
CA ASP A 63 -0.52 1.53 9.23
C ASP A 63 0.88 0.99 8.95
N LEU A 64 1.74 1.03 9.96
CA LEU A 64 3.08 0.44 9.89
C LEU A 64 3.06 -1.07 10.16
N SER A 65 1.99 -1.61 10.74
CA SER A 65 1.88 -3.04 11.06
C SER A 65 1.55 -3.90 9.84
N VAL A 66 1.23 -3.29 8.68
CA VAL A 66 0.74 -3.97 7.47
C VAL A 66 1.67 -5.08 6.98
N ALA A 67 3.00 -4.88 7.06
CA ALA A 67 3.98 -5.90 6.69
C ALA A 67 4.12 -7.01 7.73
N ALA A 68 4.00 -6.69 9.02
CA ALA A 68 3.98 -7.70 10.08
C ALA A 68 2.69 -8.54 10.04
N ASN A 69 1.56 -7.94 9.67
CA ASN A 69 0.31 -8.63 9.42
C ASN A 69 0.45 -9.59 8.24
N LEU A 70 1.01 -9.14 7.11
CA LEU A 70 1.38 -10.00 5.97
C LEU A 70 2.25 -11.18 6.41
N ALA A 71 3.29 -10.94 7.20
CA ALA A 71 4.20 -12.00 7.65
C ALA A 71 3.51 -13.02 8.57
N PHE A 72 2.73 -12.55 9.56
CA PHE A 72 1.99 -13.42 10.47
C PHE A 72 0.94 -14.25 9.73
N THR A 73 0.13 -13.61 8.89
CA THR A 73 -0.93 -14.29 8.12
C THR A 73 -0.34 -15.29 7.14
N GLY A 74 0.73 -14.92 6.42
CA GLY A 74 1.47 -15.79 5.52
C GLY A 74 2.04 -17.02 6.24
N MET A 75 2.69 -16.83 7.40
CA MET A 75 3.17 -17.91 8.24
C MET A 75 2.04 -18.84 8.69
N ALA A 76 0.93 -18.27 9.19
CA ALA A 76 -0.21 -19.03 9.68
C ALA A 76 -0.82 -19.93 8.60
N VAL A 77 -1.07 -19.40 7.41
CA VAL A 77 -1.65 -20.21 6.32
C VAL A 77 -0.66 -21.19 5.70
N ALA A 78 0.64 -20.89 5.72
CA ALA A 78 1.67 -21.82 5.30
C ALA A 78 1.78 -23.01 6.24
N MET A 79 1.76 -22.78 7.55
CA MET A 79 1.73 -23.83 8.56
C MET A 79 0.44 -24.65 8.50
N LEU A 80 -0.72 -24.01 8.32
CA LEU A 80 -1.99 -24.72 8.13
C LEU A 80 -1.95 -25.62 6.90
N ASN A 81 -1.41 -25.13 5.78
CA ASN A 81 -1.25 -25.93 4.58
C ASN A 81 -0.26 -27.09 4.78
N ALA A 82 0.83 -26.88 5.52
CA ALA A 82 1.82 -27.91 5.80
C ALA A 82 1.26 -29.01 6.72
N THR A 83 0.50 -28.64 7.75
CA THR A 83 -0.11 -29.58 8.70
C THR A 83 -1.32 -30.29 8.12
N TYR A 84 -2.13 -29.59 7.32
CA TYR A 84 -3.35 -30.12 6.73
C TYR A 84 -3.35 -29.95 5.20
N PRO A 85 -2.56 -30.75 4.47
CA PRO A 85 -2.37 -30.60 3.02
C PRO A 85 -3.65 -30.86 2.19
N GLY A 86 -4.67 -31.50 2.78
CA GLY A 86 -5.97 -31.71 2.14
C GLY A 86 -6.91 -30.51 2.20
N LEU A 87 -6.55 -29.41 2.89
CA LEU A 87 -7.41 -28.23 2.96
C LEU A 87 -7.53 -27.57 1.58
N PRO A 88 -8.74 -27.18 1.16
CA PRO A 88 -8.93 -26.51 -0.11
C PRO A 88 -8.25 -25.14 -0.09
N LEU A 89 -7.54 -24.80 -1.17
CA LEU A 89 -6.79 -23.54 -1.28
C LEU A 89 -7.66 -22.30 -1.05
N VAL A 90 -8.91 -22.33 -1.53
CA VAL A 90 -9.86 -21.23 -1.34
C VAL A 90 -10.09 -20.94 0.15
N LEU A 91 -10.17 -21.97 0.99
CA LEU A 91 -10.32 -21.80 2.43
C LEU A 91 -9.08 -21.13 3.04
N LEU A 92 -7.88 -21.51 2.62
CA LEU A 92 -6.64 -20.87 3.08
C LEU A 92 -6.59 -19.39 2.71
N ILE A 93 -7.04 -19.02 1.49
CA ILE A 93 -7.12 -17.62 1.05
C ILE A 93 -8.13 -16.84 1.90
N VAL A 94 -9.31 -17.42 2.14
CA VAL A 94 -10.35 -16.80 3.00
C VAL A 94 -9.85 -16.63 4.43
N LEU A 95 -9.15 -17.62 4.98
CA LEU A 95 -8.53 -17.54 6.30
C LEU A 95 -7.43 -16.48 6.34
N ALA A 96 -6.60 -16.37 5.31
CA ALA A 96 -5.56 -15.34 5.22
C ALA A 96 -6.18 -13.94 5.30
N ILE A 97 -7.19 -13.67 4.47
CA ILE A 97 -7.96 -12.42 4.47
C ILE A 97 -8.62 -12.18 5.82
N GLY A 98 -9.24 -13.21 6.41
CA GLY A 98 -9.96 -13.13 7.68
C GLY A 98 -9.04 -12.79 8.86
N ILE A 99 -7.92 -13.51 9.01
CA ILE A 99 -6.91 -13.23 10.04
C ILE A 99 -6.37 -11.81 9.85
N GLY A 100 -6.04 -11.44 8.62
CA GLY A 100 -5.54 -10.11 8.30
C GLY A 100 -6.54 -9.01 8.67
N ALA A 101 -7.82 -9.20 8.36
CA ALA A 101 -8.90 -8.27 8.69
C ALA A 101 -9.10 -8.14 10.21
N VAL A 102 -8.98 -9.23 10.97
CA VAL A 102 -9.04 -9.21 12.45
C VAL A 102 -7.87 -8.41 13.02
N LEU A 103 -6.64 -8.65 12.54
CA LEU A 103 -5.47 -7.86 12.98
C LEU A 103 -5.61 -6.37 12.60
N GLY A 104 -6.18 -6.07 11.44
CA GLY A 104 -6.56 -4.71 11.07
C GLY A 104 -7.62 -4.13 12.01
N ALA A 105 -8.64 -4.92 12.37
CA ALA A 105 -9.71 -4.51 13.28
C ALA A 105 -9.16 -4.13 14.68
N ILE A 106 -8.18 -4.87 15.19
CA ILE A 106 -7.51 -4.56 16.47
C ILE A 106 -6.91 -3.15 16.41
N ASN A 107 -6.11 -2.84 15.38
CA ASN A 107 -5.56 -1.50 15.18
C ASN A 107 -6.68 -0.45 15.07
N GLY A 108 -7.69 -0.73 14.25
CA GLY A 108 -8.82 0.16 14.04
C GLY A 108 -9.56 0.48 15.34
N ILE A 109 -9.77 -0.51 16.22
CA ILE A 109 -10.46 -0.33 17.51
C ILE A 109 -9.60 0.50 18.46
N LEU A 110 -8.31 0.21 18.57
CA LEU A 110 -7.39 0.97 19.43
C LEU A 110 -7.32 2.44 19.01
N VAL A 111 -7.27 2.70 17.70
CA VAL A 111 -7.23 4.08 17.19
C VAL A 111 -8.59 4.76 17.32
N TRP A 112 -9.69 4.07 17.03
CA TRP A 112 -11.03 4.66 17.07
C TRP A 112 -11.54 4.86 18.50
N LYS A 113 -11.61 3.80 19.30
CA LYS A 113 -12.27 3.81 20.62
C LYS A 113 -11.38 4.36 21.72
N LEU A 114 -10.08 4.06 21.69
CA LEU A 114 -9.14 4.52 22.72
C LEU A 114 -8.45 5.84 22.33
N ASN A 115 -8.72 6.35 21.12
CA ASN A 115 -8.16 7.60 20.60
C ASN A 115 -6.63 7.67 20.68
N ILE A 116 -5.97 6.51 20.57
CA ILE A 116 -4.52 6.41 20.56
C ILE A 116 -4.02 6.81 19.16
N PRO A 117 -2.95 7.61 19.02
CA PRO A 117 -2.37 7.94 17.72
C PRO A 117 -2.03 6.68 16.89
N ALA A 118 -2.49 6.65 15.63
CA ALA A 118 -2.35 5.49 14.74
C ALA A 118 -0.91 4.98 14.58
N ILE A 119 0.06 5.88 14.48
CA ILE A 119 1.48 5.52 14.34
C ILE A 119 1.95 4.75 15.58
N VAL A 120 1.55 5.17 16.79
CA VAL A 120 1.94 4.50 18.04
C VAL A 120 1.31 3.11 18.13
N VAL A 121 0.01 3.00 17.82
CA VAL A 121 -0.69 1.71 17.79
C VAL A 121 -0.01 0.76 16.81
N THR A 122 0.26 1.21 15.59
CA THR A 122 0.72 0.33 14.51
C THR A 122 2.20 -0.01 14.60
N LEU A 123 3.03 0.85 15.20
CA LEU A 123 4.39 0.49 15.59
C LEU A 123 4.40 -0.56 16.70
N GLY A 124 3.51 -0.42 17.69
CA GLY A 124 3.36 -1.41 18.77
C GLY A 124 2.83 -2.74 18.25
N THR A 125 1.81 -2.73 17.40
CA THR A 125 1.26 -3.97 16.84
C THR A 125 2.17 -4.59 15.78
N LEU A 126 3.02 -3.82 15.09
CA LEU A 126 4.08 -4.37 14.23
C LEU A 126 4.93 -5.36 15.03
N THR A 127 5.46 -4.97 16.18
CA THR A 127 6.32 -5.85 16.99
C THR A 127 5.54 -7.01 17.61
N ILE A 128 4.30 -6.77 18.05
CA ILE A 128 3.42 -7.85 18.55
C ILE A 128 3.16 -8.88 17.44
N TYR A 129 2.85 -8.45 16.22
CA TYR A 129 2.51 -9.34 15.11
C TYR A 129 3.72 -10.16 14.65
N ARG A 130 4.92 -9.54 14.64
CA ARG A 130 6.18 -10.27 14.45
C ARG A 130 6.43 -11.29 15.57
N GLY A 131 6.23 -10.90 16.83
CA GLY A 131 6.35 -11.79 17.98
C GLY A 131 5.38 -12.97 17.92
N MET A 132 4.12 -12.73 17.52
CA MET A 132 3.14 -13.80 17.30
C MET A 132 3.58 -14.74 16.17
N ALA A 133 4.18 -14.24 15.09
CA ALA A 133 4.70 -15.09 14.02
C ALA A 133 5.85 -15.99 14.52
N PHE A 134 6.72 -15.45 15.38
CA PHE A 134 7.76 -16.22 16.04
C PHE A 134 7.20 -17.30 16.95
N VAL A 135 6.27 -16.94 17.84
CA VAL A 135 5.64 -17.90 18.78
C VAL A 135 4.88 -18.99 18.03
N LEU A 136 4.15 -18.63 16.97
CA LEU A 136 3.38 -19.58 16.15
C LEU A 136 4.30 -20.60 15.47
N SER A 137 5.44 -20.15 14.93
CA SER A 137 6.39 -21.01 14.22
C SER A 137 7.43 -21.68 15.12
N GLY A 138 7.53 -21.31 16.40
CA GLY A 138 8.66 -21.64 17.25
C GLY A 138 10.00 -21.11 16.73
N GLY A 139 9.97 -20.06 15.90
CA GLY A 139 11.14 -19.53 15.17
C GLY A 139 11.55 -20.34 13.94
N ALA A 140 10.87 -21.44 13.62
CA ALA A 140 11.17 -22.27 12.47
C ALA A 140 10.68 -21.63 11.16
N TRP A 141 11.30 -22.05 10.05
CA TRP A 141 10.89 -21.65 8.72
C TRP A 141 10.00 -22.72 8.10
N VAL A 142 8.98 -22.30 7.36
CA VAL A 142 8.20 -23.19 6.50
C VAL A 142 8.73 -23.05 5.08
N ASN A 143 9.27 -24.14 4.54
CA ASN A 143 9.93 -24.17 3.23
C ASN A 143 9.06 -24.82 2.16
N ALA A 144 9.45 -24.63 0.89
CA ALA A 144 8.71 -25.08 -0.28
C ALA A 144 8.27 -26.56 -0.23
N HIS A 145 9.14 -27.46 0.23
CA HIS A 145 8.87 -28.91 0.27
C HIS A 145 7.77 -29.30 1.28
N GLN A 146 7.44 -28.42 2.23
CA GLN A 146 6.37 -28.61 3.21
C GLN A 146 5.04 -28.05 2.70
N MET A 147 5.04 -27.31 1.60
CA MET A 147 3.84 -26.69 1.03
C MET A 147 3.30 -27.52 -0.13
N THR A 148 1.99 -27.46 -0.34
CA THR A 148 1.33 -28.24 -1.39
C THR A 148 1.53 -27.58 -2.75
N ALA A 149 1.53 -28.39 -3.82
CA ALA A 149 1.67 -27.85 -5.17
C ALA A 149 0.59 -26.81 -5.53
N PRO A 150 -0.71 -26.99 -5.21
CA PRO A 150 -1.72 -25.95 -5.46
C PRO A 150 -1.44 -24.65 -4.71
N PHE A 151 -0.94 -24.74 -3.47
CA PHE A 151 -0.58 -23.57 -2.68
C PHE A 151 0.51 -22.75 -3.37
N LEU A 152 1.59 -23.39 -3.85
CA LEU A 152 2.75 -22.74 -4.48
C LEU A 152 2.50 -22.30 -5.92
N ASN A 153 1.79 -23.10 -6.72
CA ASN A 153 1.71 -22.89 -8.16
C ASN A 153 0.64 -21.88 -8.56
N THR A 154 -0.38 -21.65 -7.72
CA THR A 154 -1.51 -20.78 -8.09
C THR A 154 -1.05 -19.37 -8.49
N PRO A 155 -0.27 -18.61 -7.70
CA PRO A 155 0.14 -17.26 -8.09
C PRO A 155 1.13 -17.24 -9.28
N ARG A 156 1.84 -18.36 -9.53
CA ARG A 156 2.81 -18.53 -10.62
C ARG A 156 2.18 -18.96 -11.93
N THR A 157 0.95 -19.46 -11.90
CA THR A 157 0.27 -20.01 -13.07
C THR A 157 0.10 -18.92 -14.12
N PRO A 158 0.64 -19.09 -15.34
CA PRO A 158 0.48 -18.10 -16.40
C PRO A 158 -0.95 -18.14 -16.94
N PHE A 159 -1.55 -16.96 -17.13
CA PHE A 159 -2.86 -16.80 -17.72
C PHE A 159 -2.83 -15.57 -18.65
N LEU A 160 -3.15 -15.75 -19.93
CA LEU A 160 -3.15 -14.67 -20.94
C LEU A 160 -1.87 -13.81 -20.94
N GLY A 161 -0.70 -14.44 -20.78
CA GLY A 161 0.61 -13.76 -20.80
C GLY A 161 1.05 -13.10 -19.48
N LEU A 162 0.25 -13.17 -18.41
CA LEU A 162 0.59 -12.68 -17.07
C LEU A 162 0.34 -13.76 -16.01
N PRO A 163 1.19 -13.91 -14.98
CA PRO A 163 0.91 -14.82 -13.87
C PRO A 163 -0.37 -14.41 -13.12
N LEU A 164 -1.07 -15.38 -12.54
CA LEU A 164 -2.30 -15.12 -11.77
C LEU A 164 -2.09 -14.10 -10.65
N LEU A 165 -0.90 -14.00 -10.06
CA LEU A 165 -0.58 -12.96 -9.08
C LEU A 165 -0.80 -11.54 -9.66
N GLY A 166 -0.33 -11.27 -10.88
CA GLY A 166 -0.60 -10.01 -11.58
C GLY A 166 -2.09 -9.77 -11.80
N TRP A 167 -2.83 -10.80 -12.20
CA TRP A 167 -4.29 -10.71 -12.36
C TRP A 167 -5.02 -10.45 -11.04
N THR A 168 -4.57 -11.04 -9.93
CA THR A 168 -5.13 -10.74 -8.61
C THR A 168 -4.93 -9.27 -8.24
N ALA A 169 -3.77 -8.68 -8.55
CA ALA A 169 -3.55 -7.25 -8.35
C ALA A 169 -4.48 -6.39 -9.21
N ILE A 170 -4.66 -6.73 -10.50
CA ILE A 170 -5.61 -6.02 -11.38
C ILE A 170 -7.04 -6.10 -10.81
N LEU A 171 -7.46 -7.28 -10.36
CA LEU A 171 -8.78 -7.49 -9.76
C LEU A 171 -8.96 -6.63 -8.50
N ILE A 172 -7.96 -6.60 -7.62
CA ILE A 172 -8.00 -5.78 -6.40
C ILE A 172 -7.98 -4.29 -6.72
N VAL A 173 -7.19 -3.85 -7.71
CA VAL A 173 -7.21 -2.46 -8.20
C VAL A 173 -8.61 -2.07 -8.65
N ALA A 174 -9.28 -2.93 -9.43
CA ALA A 174 -10.64 -2.68 -9.89
C ALA A 174 -11.64 -2.64 -8.72
N LEU A 175 -11.55 -3.58 -7.77
CA LEU A 175 -12.40 -3.64 -6.59
C LEU A 175 -12.25 -2.38 -5.73
N VAL A 176 -11.01 -1.98 -5.42
CA VAL A 176 -10.71 -0.80 -4.60
C VAL A 176 -11.10 0.48 -5.34
N TYR A 177 -10.93 0.54 -6.67
CA TYR A 177 -11.41 1.66 -7.49
C TYR A 177 -12.92 1.83 -7.38
N VAL A 178 -13.69 0.75 -7.54
CA VAL A 178 -15.15 0.79 -7.39
C VAL A 178 -15.53 1.16 -5.95
N LEU A 179 -14.87 0.56 -4.96
CA LEU A 179 -15.10 0.85 -3.55
C LEU A 179 -14.88 2.34 -3.24
N LEU A 180 -13.77 2.93 -3.68
CA LEU A 180 -13.43 4.32 -3.38
C LEU A 180 -14.25 5.34 -4.17
N THR A 181 -14.66 5.01 -5.41
CA THR A 181 -15.36 5.98 -6.28
C THR A 181 -16.88 5.85 -6.28
N ARG A 182 -17.42 4.66 -6.02
CA ARG A 182 -18.85 4.37 -6.16
C ARG A 182 -19.58 4.13 -4.83
N THR A 183 -18.88 3.79 -3.74
CA THR A 183 -19.54 3.46 -2.46
C THR A 183 -19.60 4.63 -1.47
N PHE A 184 -20.50 4.53 -0.48
CA PHE A 184 -20.55 5.46 0.64
C PHE A 184 -19.26 5.44 1.46
N PHE A 185 -18.70 4.26 1.73
CA PHE A 185 -17.46 4.10 2.47
C PHE A 185 -16.30 4.86 1.81
N GLY A 186 -16.18 4.78 0.48
CA GLY A 186 -15.21 5.57 -0.27
C GLY A 186 -15.33 7.07 -0.04
N ARG A 187 -16.54 7.62 -0.16
CA ARG A 187 -16.81 9.05 0.11
C ARG A 187 -16.51 9.43 1.56
N ALA A 188 -16.85 8.55 2.50
CA ALA A 188 -16.57 8.75 3.93
C ALA A 188 -15.06 8.83 4.20
N LEU A 189 -14.23 7.99 3.57
CA LEU A 189 -12.78 8.06 3.70
C LEU A 189 -12.24 9.43 3.29
N TYR A 190 -12.61 9.93 2.11
CA TYR A 190 -12.17 11.25 1.64
C TYR A 190 -12.68 12.39 2.53
N ALA A 191 -13.95 12.36 2.96
CA ALA A 191 -14.53 13.40 3.81
C ALA A 191 -13.89 13.43 5.21
N SER A 192 -13.74 12.25 5.83
CA SER A 192 -13.13 12.09 7.15
C SER A 192 -11.68 12.58 7.19
N GLY A 193 -10.94 12.39 6.08
CA GLY A 193 -9.60 12.93 5.90
C GLY A 193 -9.54 14.41 5.60
N GLY A 194 -10.36 14.90 4.66
CA GLY A 194 -10.25 16.28 4.19
C GLY A 194 -10.59 17.29 5.30
N ASN A 195 -11.76 17.12 5.91
CA ASN A 195 -12.19 17.93 7.03
C ASN A 195 -13.03 17.07 8.00
N PRO A 196 -12.39 16.47 9.03
CA PRO A 196 -13.08 15.63 10.00
C PRO A 196 -14.27 16.34 10.67
N THR A 197 -14.12 17.62 10.97
CA THR A 197 -15.17 18.44 11.61
C THR A 197 -16.39 18.58 10.70
N ALA A 198 -16.19 18.91 9.42
CA ALA A 198 -17.27 18.99 8.44
C ALA A 198 -17.89 17.61 8.14
N ALA A 199 -17.10 16.53 8.18
CA ALA A 199 -17.59 15.17 8.00
C ALA A 199 -18.62 14.80 9.10
N VAL A 200 -18.35 15.18 10.36
CA VAL A 200 -19.30 14.96 11.47
C VAL A 200 -20.62 15.73 11.24
N TYR A 201 -20.56 16.99 10.80
CA TYR A 201 -21.75 17.78 10.49
C TYR A 201 -22.57 17.23 9.31
N THR A 202 -22.00 16.36 8.49
CA THR A 202 -22.70 15.67 7.38
C THR A 202 -23.11 14.24 7.72
N GLY A 203 -23.02 13.85 9.00
CA GLY A 203 -23.46 12.55 9.50
C GLY A 203 -22.45 11.41 9.31
N ILE A 204 -21.19 11.73 8.96
CA ILE A 204 -20.13 10.73 8.78
C ILE A 204 -19.42 10.51 10.12
N ASP A 205 -19.48 9.28 10.63
CA ASP A 205 -18.68 8.87 11.78
C ASP A 205 -17.23 8.64 11.34
N VAL A 206 -16.37 9.64 11.62
CA VAL A 206 -14.93 9.64 11.32
C VAL A 206 -14.24 8.43 11.96
N GLY A 207 -14.65 8.06 13.16
CA GLY A 207 -14.06 6.99 13.92
C GLY A 207 -14.35 5.61 13.34
N ARG A 208 -15.63 5.31 13.03
CA ARG A 208 -16.02 4.08 12.32
C ARG A 208 -15.37 3.98 10.95
N THR A 209 -15.31 5.10 10.23
CA THR A 209 -14.67 5.17 8.92
C THR A 209 -13.20 4.77 9.01
N ARG A 210 -12.48 5.30 10.01
CA ARG A 210 -11.08 4.92 10.29
C ARG A 210 -10.94 3.45 10.68
N PHE A 211 -11.84 2.93 11.51
CA PHE A 211 -11.85 1.49 11.85
C PHE A 211 -11.92 0.62 10.60
N PHE A 212 -12.89 0.85 9.71
CA PHE A 212 -13.02 0.07 8.48
C PHE A 212 -11.85 0.27 7.50
N ALA A 213 -11.17 1.42 7.53
CA ALA A 213 -9.94 1.62 6.77
C ALA A 213 -8.83 0.65 7.20
N PHE A 214 -8.63 0.48 8.51
CA PHE A 214 -7.68 -0.50 9.06
C PHE A 214 -8.09 -1.95 8.79
N VAL A 215 -9.39 -2.26 8.86
CA VAL A 215 -9.90 -3.60 8.50
C VAL A 215 -9.60 -3.92 7.03
N LEU A 216 -9.83 -2.98 6.12
CA LEU A 216 -9.51 -3.15 4.70
C LEU A 216 -8.01 -3.31 4.47
N SER A 217 -7.18 -2.47 5.11
CA SER A 217 -5.72 -2.60 5.07
C SER A 217 -5.26 -3.98 5.52
N GLY A 218 -5.78 -4.43 6.67
CA GLY A 218 -5.46 -5.74 7.23
C GLY A 218 -5.92 -6.90 6.35
N ALA A 219 -7.13 -6.82 5.78
CA ALA A 219 -7.65 -7.84 4.87
C ALA A 219 -6.78 -8.00 3.62
N LEU A 220 -6.35 -6.88 3.03
CA LEU A 220 -5.42 -6.89 1.88
C LEU A 220 -4.02 -7.36 2.28
N ALA A 221 -3.55 -7.02 3.48
CA ALA A 221 -2.30 -7.56 4.03
C ALA A 221 -2.35 -9.07 4.20
N GLY A 222 -3.48 -9.60 4.68
CA GLY A 222 -3.74 -11.03 4.81
C GLY A 222 -3.68 -11.77 3.47
N LEU A 223 -4.38 -11.25 2.45
CA LEU A 223 -4.28 -11.78 1.08
C LEU A 223 -2.83 -11.79 0.58
N CYS A 224 -2.11 -10.68 0.78
CA CYS A 224 -0.71 -10.57 0.43
C CYS A 224 0.19 -11.52 1.21
N GLY A 225 -0.17 -11.91 2.43
CA GLY A 225 0.55 -12.92 3.22
C GLY A 225 0.57 -14.26 2.51
N TYR A 226 -0.58 -14.72 2.04
CA TYR A 226 -0.68 -15.90 1.17
C TYR A 226 0.12 -15.72 -0.12
N LEU A 227 -0.11 -14.63 -0.86
CA LEU A 227 0.53 -14.40 -2.15
C LEU A 227 2.05 -14.32 -2.05
N TRP A 228 2.58 -13.69 -0.99
CA TRP A 228 4.01 -13.58 -0.74
C TRP A 228 4.62 -14.95 -0.49
N VAL A 229 4.11 -15.69 0.49
CA VAL A 229 4.69 -16.98 0.87
C VAL A 229 4.59 -17.98 -0.28
N SER A 230 3.46 -18.01 -0.99
CA SER A 230 3.30 -18.85 -2.16
C SER A 230 4.28 -18.48 -3.29
N ARG A 231 4.47 -17.17 -3.55
CA ARG A 231 5.41 -16.68 -4.57
C ARG A 231 6.85 -17.07 -4.25
N TYR A 232 7.33 -16.78 -3.05
CA TYR A 232 8.72 -17.00 -2.66
C TYR A 232 8.98 -18.41 -2.09
N ALA A 233 7.93 -19.21 -1.90
CA ALA A 233 7.96 -20.57 -1.37
C ALA A 233 8.68 -20.71 -0.03
N VAL A 234 8.63 -19.67 0.80
CA VAL A 234 9.21 -19.67 2.14
C VAL A 234 8.41 -18.74 3.05
N ALA A 235 8.20 -19.16 4.29
CA ALA A 235 7.68 -18.34 5.37
C ALA A 235 8.66 -18.35 6.56
N TYR A 236 8.99 -17.15 7.05
CA TYR A 236 9.79 -16.92 8.25
C TYR A 236 9.36 -15.60 8.90
N VAL A 237 9.81 -15.35 10.13
CA VAL A 237 9.29 -14.26 10.99
C VAL A 237 9.48 -12.87 10.38
N ASP A 238 10.61 -12.62 9.71
CA ASP A 238 10.99 -11.33 9.14
C ASP A 238 10.60 -11.15 7.66
N VAL A 239 9.71 -11.99 7.14
CA VAL A 239 9.17 -11.85 5.78
C VAL A 239 8.64 -10.43 5.54
N ALA A 240 8.94 -9.86 4.38
CA ALA A 240 8.49 -8.52 3.99
C ALA A 240 8.88 -7.41 4.98
N ALA A 241 9.97 -7.54 5.74
CA ALA A 241 10.47 -6.43 6.55
C ALA A 241 10.78 -5.20 5.68
N GLY A 242 10.36 -4.01 6.11
CA GLY A 242 10.53 -2.75 5.38
C GLY A 242 9.44 -2.47 4.33
N PHE A 243 8.60 -3.46 3.97
CA PHE A 243 7.50 -3.25 3.03
C PHE A 243 6.44 -2.29 3.57
N GLU A 244 6.37 -2.13 4.90
CA GLU A 244 5.53 -1.12 5.54
C GLU A 244 5.92 0.29 5.09
N LEU A 245 7.22 0.60 4.98
CA LEU A 245 7.71 1.89 4.50
C LEU A 245 7.52 2.03 2.99
N ASP A 246 7.75 0.95 2.23
CA ASP A 246 7.51 0.94 0.79
C ASP A 246 6.05 1.22 0.44
N SER A 247 5.10 0.72 1.25
CA SER A 247 3.68 0.95 1.02
C SER A 247 3.29 2.42 1.22
N VAL A 248 3.84 3.07 2.25
CA VAL A 248 3.66 4.50 2.50
C VAL A 248 4.30 5.30 1.38
N ALA A 249 5.53 4.93 1.00
CA ALA A 249 6.27 5.54 -0.08
C ALA A 249 5.52 5.49 -1.41
N ALA A 250 5.00 4.32 -1.79
CA ALA A 250 4.19 4.15 -2.99
C ALA A 250 2.99 5.10 -2.98
N CYS A 251 2.30 5.23 -1.85
CA CYS A 251 1.17 6.15 -1.73
C CYS A 251 1.61 7.63 -1.87
N VAL A 252 2.68 8.03 -1.21
CA VAL A 252 3.16 9.42 -1.22
C VAL A 252 3.74 9.81 -2.57
N ILE A 253 4.52 8.94 -3.21
CA ILE A 253 5.01 9.12 -4.59
C ILE A 253 3.83 9.23 -5.56
N GLY A 254 2.80 8.40 -5.34
CA GLY A 254 1.51 8.46 -6.04
C GLY A 254 0.70 9.75 -5.82
N GLY A 255 1.17 10.65 -4.96
CA GLY A 255 0.56 11.96 -4.70
C GLY A 255 -0.62 11.91 -3.72
N ILE A 256 -0.74 10.85 -2.93
CA ILE A 256 -1.70 10.76 -1.83
C ILE A 256 -1.18 11.60 -0.67
N SER A 257 -2.03 12.47 -0.12
CA SER A 257 -1.65 13.36 0.97
C SER A 257 -1.61 12.61 2.30
N THR A 258 -0.50 12.73 3.02
CA THR A 258 -0.37 12.22 4.41
C THR A 258 -1.27 13.00 5.38
N LEU A 259 -1.73 14.19 4.99
CA LEU A 259 -2.72 14.97 5.73
C LEU A 259 -4.16 14.48 5.50
N GLY A 260 -4.36 13.45 4.67
CA GLY A 260 -5.64 12.80 4.42
C GLY A 260 -6.53 13.49 3.38
N GLY A 261 -7.60 12.80 2.97
CA GLY A 261 -8.66 13.35 2.13
C GLY A 261 -8.33 13.63 0.67
N ILE A 262 -7.09 13.42 0.22
CA ILE A 262 -6.65 13.66 -1.16
C ILE A 262 -5.82 12.46 -1.63
N GLY A 263 -6.23 11.84 -2.74
CA GLY A 263 -5.53 10.72 -3.36
C GLY A 263 -6.34 10.08 -4.48
N THR A 264 -5.70 9.24 -5.29
CA THR A 264 -6.36 8.44 -6.32
C THR A 264 -5.79 7.04 -6.36
N VAL A 265 -6.61 6.06 -6.77
CA VAL A 265 -6.18 4.66 -6.94
C VAL A 265 -5.10 4.55 -8.00
N ALA A 266 -5.26 5.26 -9.12
CA ALA A 266 -4.24 5.30 -10.17
C ALA A 266 -2.92 5.88 -9.66
N GLY A 267 -2.95 6.91 -8.81
CA GLY A 267 -1.78 7.44 -8.14
C GLY A 267 -1.07 6.38 -7.29
N ALA A 268 -1.79 5.65 -6.44
CA ALA A 268 -1.21 4.57 -5.62
C ALA A 268 -0.56 3.47 -6.47
N VAL A 269 -1.23 3.04 -7.54
CA VAL A 269 -0.72 2.01 -8.47
C VAL A 269 0.53 2.51 -9.18
N LEU A 270 0.53 3.72 -9.73
CA LEU A 270 1.69 4.30 -10.42
C LEU A 270 2.86 4.52 -9.45
N GLY A 271 2.60 4.94 -8.21
CA GLY A 271 3.63 5.08 -7.19
C GLY A 271 4.28 3.74 -6.80
N ALA A 272 3.47 2.69 -6.67
CA ALA A 272 3.97 1.33 -6.46
C ALA A 272 4.79 0.84 -7.67
N LEU A 273 4.29 1.03 -8.90
CA LEU A 273 4.99 0.68 -10.14
C LEU A 273 6.31 1.42 -10.28
N PHE A 274 6.36 2.70 -9.93
CA PHE A 274 7.58 3.47 -9.94
C PHE A 274 8.65 2.88 -9.00
N LEU A 275 8.28 2.54 -7.76
CA LEU A 275 9.19 1.83 -6.85
C LEU A 275 9.56 0.44 -7.37
N GLY A 276 8.59 -0.28 -7.95
CA GLY A 276 8.78 -1.58 -8.56
C GLY A 276 9.79 -1.58 -9.70
N VAL A 277 9.71 -0.60 -10.60
CA VAL A 277 10.68 -0.42 -11.68
C VAL A 277 12.07 -0.16 -11.09
N ILE A 278 12.21 0.73 -10.11
CA ILE A 278 13.51 0.99 -9.46
C ILE A 278 14.07 -0.30 -8.84
N LYS A 279 13.24 -1.03 -8.10
CA LYS A 279 13.68 -2.24 -7.38
C LYS A 279 14.06 -3.40 -8.29
N ASN A 280 13.46 -3.48 -9.47
CA ASN A 280 13.81 -4.50 -10.47
C ASN A 280 14.94 -4.03 -11.40
N ALA A 281 15.07 -2.73 -11.64
CA ALA A 281 16.06 -2.19 -12.56
C ALA A 281 17.46 -2.10 -11.98
N LEU A 282 17.60 -1.66 -10.72
CA LEU A 282 18.91 -1.46 -10.09
C LEU A 282 19.73 -2.77 -10.02
N PRO A 283 19.17 -3.92 -9.64
CA PRO A 283 19.91 -5.19 -9.69
C PRO A 283 20.34 -5.62 -11.09
N VAL A 284 19.55 -5.29 -12.13
CA VAL A 284 19.86 -5.65 -13.53
C VAL A 284 21.10 -4.92 -14.06
N ILE A 285 21.44 -3.77 -13.47
CA ILE A 285 22.66 -3.02 -13.78
C ILE A 285 23.76 -3.21 -12.72
N ASP A 286 23.71 -4.34 -12.00
CA ASP A 286 24.70 -4.77 -10.99
C ASP A 286 24.89 -3.78 -9.82
N ILE A 287 23.87 -2.98 -9.48
CA ILE A 287 23.90 -2.17 -8.27
C ILE A 287 23.59 -3.04 -7.06
N SER A 288 24.46 -2.95 -6.04
CA SER A 288 24.30 -3.76 -4.83
C SER A 288 22.99 -3.44 -4.08
N PRO A 289 22.40 -4.44 -3.39
CA PRO A 289 21.18 -4.24 -2.59
C PRO A 289 21.30 -3.12 -1.54
N PHE A 290 22.52 -2.88 -1.02
CA PHE A 290 22.78 -1.78 -0.09
C PHE A 290 22.52 -0.41 -0.73
N TRP A 291 23.06 -0.15 -1.92
CA TRP A 291 22.82 1.09 -2.65
C TRP A 291 21.36 1.20 -3.11
N GLN A 292 20.73 0.08 -3.46
CA GLN A 292 19.31 0.06 -3.78
C GLN A 292 18.43 0.56 -2.62
N MET A 293 18.73 0.16 -1.38
CA MET A 293 18.02 0.67 -0.19
C MET A 293 18.23 2.17 -0.02
N ALA A 294 19.47 2.66 -0.14
CA ALA A 294 19.79 4.07 0.00
C ALA A 294 19.12 4.93 -1.10
N ILE A 295 19.11 4.47 -2.35
CA ILE A 295 18.45 5.14 -3.48
C ILE A 295 16.93 5.16 -3.25
N SER A 296 16.34 4.02 -2.88
CA SER A 296 14.90 3.93 -2.61
C SER A 296 14.50 4.90 -1.49
N GLY A 297 15.24 4.93 -0.38
CA GLY A 297 15.01 5.88 0.72
C GLY A 297 15.15 7.35 0.29
N SER A 298 16.16 7.67 -0.51
CA SER A 298 16.37 9.04 -1.03
C SER A 298 15.22 9.49 -1.91
N VAL A 299 14.74 8.60 -2.79
CA VAL A 299 13.60 8.84 -3.67
C VAL A 299 12.32 9.11 -2.88
N ILE A 300 12.10 8.39 -1.77
CA ILE A 300 10.97 8.62 -0.86
C ILE A 300 11.04 10.01 -0.24
N ILE A 301 12.21 10.40 0.29
CA ILE A 301 12.41 11.72 0.90
C ILE A 301 12.14 12.82 -0.13
N LEU A 302 12.67 12.69 -1.34
CA LEU A 302 12.43 13.64 -2.42
C LEU A 302 10.94 13.75 -2.74
N ALA A 303 10.23 12.63 -2.88
CA ALA A 303 8.80 12.62 -3.15
C ALA A 303 7.99 13.32 -2.04
N VAL A 304 8.32 13.06 -0.78
CA VAL A 304 7.69 13.73 0.39
C VAL A 304 7.95 15.24 0.33
N ILE A 305 9.19 15.68 0.06
CA ILE A 305 9.54 17.10 -0.03
C ILE A 305 8.74 17.79 -1.14
N PHE A 306 8.67 17.18 -2.32
CA PHE A 306 7.90 17.71 -3.45
C PHE A 306 6.41 17.81 -3.11
N ASN A 307 5.83 16.79 -2.49
CA ASN A 307 4.42 16.78 -2.11
C ASN A 307 4.13 17.85 -1.04
N ALA A 308 4.94 17.95 0.01
CA ALA A 308 4.78 18.92 1.10
C ALA A 308 4.89 20.38 0.62
N ARG A 309 5.81 20.68 -0.31
CA ARG A 309 5.96 22.03 -0.89
C ARG A 309 4.76 22.43 -1.75
N GLN A 310 4.17 21.48 -2.47
CA GLN A 310 3.00 21.75 -3.29
C GLN A 310 1.74 21.98 -2.45
N GLU A 311 1.59 21.28 -1.33
CA GLU A 311 0.46 21.47 -0.40
C GLU A 311 0.50 22.86 0.28
N LYS A 312 1.68 23.34 0.70
CA LYS A 312 1.82 24.68 1.31
C LYS A 312 1.42 25.84 0.38
N ARG A 313 1.52 25.68 -0.93
CA ARG A 313 1.21 26.77 -1.90
C ARG A 313 -0.29 27.04 -2.08
N ARG A 314 -1.20 26.19 -1.55
CA ARG A 314 -2.66 26.30 -1.76
C ARG A 314 -3.39 27.19 -0.75
N GLY A 315 -2.70 27.76 0.23
CA GLY A 315 -3.27 28.67 1.23
C GLY A 315 -3.08 30.16 0.90
N ARG A 316 -3.41 30.65 -0.30
CA ARG A 316 -3.64 32.10 -0.46
C ARG A 316 -5.07 32.39 -0.01
N ILE A 317 -5.20 32.84 1.23
CA ILE A 317 -6.44 33.35 1.80
C ILE A 317 -6.76 34.66 1.06
N ILE A 318 -7.60 34.58 0.03
CA ILE A 318 -8.05 35.70 -0.82
C ILE A 318 -8.72 36.81 0.02
N LEU A 319 -9.16 36.50 1.24
CA LEU A 319 -9.86 37.43 2.12
C LEU A 319 -8.95 38.40 2.89
N ARG A 320 -7.64 38.14 3.00
CA ARG A 320 -6.74 39.06 3.72
C ARG A 320 -6.47 40.34 2.93
N ASP A 321 -6.39 40.23 1.60
CA ASP A 321 -6.11 41.36 0.72
C ASP A 321 -7.32 42.31 0.54
N LYS A 322 -8.55 41.79 0.64
CA LYS A 322 -9.77 42.63 0.62
C LYS A 322 -9.99 43.36 1.95
N ALA A 323 -9.75 42.71 3.08
CA ALA A 323 -9.85 43.36 4.38
C ALA A 323 -8.82 44.48 4.52
N ALA A 324 -7.55 44.25 4.12
CA ALA A 324 -6.50 45.26 4.15
C ALA A 324 -6.84 46.51 3.31
N LYS A 325 -7.36 46.34 2.08
CA LYS A 325 -7.81 47.47 1.24
C LYS A 325 -8.99 48.24 1.85
N THR A 326 -9.91 47.55 2.50
CA THR A 326 -11.08 48.20 3.12
C THR A 326 -10.66 49.08 4.30
N TYR A 327 -9.60 48.72 5.04
CA TYR A 327 -9.07 49.57 6.11
C TYR A 327 -8.31 50.79 5.59
N GLU A 328 -7.62 50.68 4.46
CA GLU A 328 -6.93 51.81 3.82
C GLU A 328 -7.92 52.82 3.22
N GLU A 329 -9.03 52.37 2.62
CA GLU A 329 -10.08 53.25 2.07
C GLU A 329 -10.92 53.96 3.14
N VAL A 330 -11.03 53.41 4.35
CA VAL A 330 -11.76 54.03 5.48
C VAL A 330 -10.86 54.97 6.30
N ALA A 331 -9.55 54.85 6.17
CA ALA A 331 -8.56 55.67 6.88
C ALA A 331 -8.06 56.90 6.09
N ALA A 332 -8.48 57.05 4.83
CA ALA A 332 -8.20 58.19 3.95
C ALA A 332 -9.42 59.12 3.85
#